data_AF-A0A6I0JP44-F1
#
_entry.id   AF-A0A6I0JP44-F1
#
_cell.length_a   1.000
_cell.length_b   1.000
_cell.length_c   1.000
_cell.angle_alpha   90.00
_cell.angle_beta   90.00
_cell.angle_gamma   90.00
#
_symmetry.space_group_name_H-M   'P 1'
#
loop_
_entity.id
_entity.type
_entity.pdbx_description
1 polymer ?
#
loop_
_entity_poly.entity_id
_entity_poly.type
_entity_poly.pdbx_seq_one_letter_code
_entity_poly.pdbx_strand_id
1 'polypeptide(L)'
;MRIKFLSVIVSFFLVSFAVTSCLDTEEIEYSPDATIHAFALDTIHGVNYKFTIDQLGPDGVGLIYNQDSLPVGSDTIIDRILIKTLTTTSGIITAKNAEGQDTLFNYSDSIDFRGTMQKPMRIKVWAADMQYTKEYTISVRVHQQDPDSMNWTKMTDNFANYSGYQKSVTLNEDLLIYTSNTTAYQSSGDVISKGRSWTPVSITGLPDNIKLSSIISFGGKLYATNGESAYVSSDGALWNVATDLNKNGKVEMLIAPFPKNEGNLLGISGIAGIINNGDQS
;
A
#
# COMPACT_ATOMS: atom_id res chain seq x y z
N MET A 1 -36.73 -69.90 52.35
CA MET A 1 -35.45 -69.18 52.52
C MET A 1 -35.53 -67.89 51.70
N ARG A 2 -35.74 -66.73 52.35
CA ARG A 2 -35.91 -65.44 51.65
C ARG A 2 -34.59 -65.09 50.95
N ILE A 3 -34.63 -64.93 49.63
CA ILE A 3 -33.46 -64.72 48.77
C ILE A 3 -32.92 -63.30 49.01
N LYS A 4 -32.16 -63.11 50.08
CA LYS A 4 -31.43 -61.85 50.37
C LYS A 4 -30.18 -61.68 49.47
N PHE A 5 -29.76 -62.75 48.78
CA PHE A 5 -28.57 -62.77 47.94
C PHE A 5 -28.77 -62.08 46.57
N LEU A 6 -29.98 -62.16 46.00
CA LEU A 6 -30.28 -61.59 44.68
C LEU A 6 -30.24 -60.06 44.69
N SER A 7 -30.71 -59.43 45.77
CA SER A 7 -30.65 -57.98 45.94
C SER A 7 -29.21 -57.45 46.02
N VAL A 8 -28.30 -58.25 46.59
CA VAL A 8 -26.87 -57.89 46.68
C VAL A 8 -26.20 -57.99 45.31
N ILE A 9 -26.51 -59.04 44.53
CA ILE A 9 -25.97 -59.24 43.19
C ILE A 9 -26.44 -58.12 42.23
N VAL A 10 -27.72 -57.76 42.26
CA VAL A 10 -28.27 -56.69 41.40
C VAL A 10 -27.70 -55.33 41.81
N SER A 11 -27.53 -55.08 43.12
CA SER A 11 -26.87 -53.87 43.61
C SER A 11 -25.40 -53.79 43.17
N PHE A 12 -24.68 -54.91 43.20
CA PHE A 12 -23.28 -54.96 42.79
C PHE A 12 -23.12 -54.76 41.28
N PHE A 13 -24.03 -55.30 40.47
CA PHE A 13 -24.07 -55.06 39.02
C PHE A 13 -24.39 -53.59 38.69
N LEU A 14 -25.37 -52.98 39.35
CA LEU A 14 -25.71 -51.56 39.15
C LEU A 14 -24.57 -50.61 39.54
N VAL A 15 -23.87 -50.90 40.63
CA VAL A 15 -22.67 -50.14 41.03
C VAL A 15 -21.55 -50.35 40.00
N SER A 16 -21.33 -51.58 39.53
CA SER A 16 -20.29 -51.87 38.52
C SER A 16 -20.54 -51.15 37.20
N PHE A 17 -21.79 -51.10 36.71
CA PHE A 17 -22.14 -50.33 35.51
C PHE A 17 -22.00 -48.82 35.70
N ALA A 18 -22.29 -48.31 36.91
CA ALA A 18 -22.10 -46.90 37.24
C ALA A 18 -20.62 -46.50 37.32
N VAL A 19 -19.74 -47.39 37.82
CA VAL A 19 -18.28 -47.10 37.88
C VAL A 19 -17.64 -47.21 36.49
N THR A 20 -18.10 -48.11 35.62
CA THR A 20 -17.60 -48.19 34.23
C THR A 20 -18.03 -47.02 33.36
N SER A 21 -19.15 -46.36 33.68
CA SER A 21 -19.60 -45.13 32.99
C SER A 21 -18.78 -43.89 33.36
N CYS A 22 -17.96 -43.97 34.42
CA CYS A 22 -17.01 -42.94 34.83
C CYS A 22 -15.55 -43.36 34.55
N LEU A 23 -15.34 -44.40 33.74
CA LEU A 23 -14.04 -44.60 33.12
C LEU A 23 -13.96 -43.58 31.98
N ASP A 24 -13.56 -42.35 32.31
CA ASP A 24 -13.30 -41.29 31.34
C ASP A 24 -12.42 -41.87 30.24
N THR A 25 -12.96 -41.95 29.03
CA THR A 25 -12.12 -42.01 27.85
C THR A 25 -11.35 -40.69 27.87
N GLU A 26 -10.03 -40.72 28.03
CA GLU A 26 -9.21 -39.53 27.85
C GLU A 26 -9.48 -39.00 26.44
N GLU A 27 -10.38 -38.01 26.33
CA GLU A 27 -10.65 -37.33 25.06
C GLU A 27 -9.37 -36.57 24.72
N ILE A 28 -8.68 -37.04 23.68
CA ILE A 28 -7.50 -36.37 23.17
C ILE A 28 -7.95 -35.03 22.58
N GLU A 29 -7.69 -33.94 23.30
CA GLU A 29 -7.97 -32.60 22.82
C GLU A 29 -6.93 -32.21 21.77
N TYR A 30 -7.39 -32.09 20.52
CA TYR A 30 -6.57 -31.59 19.43
C TYR A 30 -6.64 -30.07 19.37
N SER A 31 -5.51 -29.44 19.09
CA SER A 31 -5.43 -27.98 19.00
C SER A 31 -6.31 -27.44 17.86
N PRO A 32 -7.15 -26.42 18.11
CA PRO A 32 -7.94 -25.73 17.07
C PRO A 32 -7.12 -24.68 16.30
N ASP A 33 -5.81 -24.58 16.57
CA ASP A 33 -4.94 -23.57 15.99
C ASP A 33 -4.57 -23.89 14.53
N ALA A 34 -5.24 -23.20 13.61
CA ALA A 34 -4.97 -23.25 12.18
C ALA A 34 -4.00 -22.15 11.70
N THR A 35 -3.18 -21.55 12.58
CA THR A 35 -2.33 -20.42 12.19
C THR A 35 -0.90 -20.81 11.78
N ILE A 36 -0.29 -19.97 10.94
CA ILE A 36 1.13 -20.07 10.57
C ILE A 36 1.92 -19.13 11.49
N HIS A 37 2.96 -19.67 12.14
CA HIS A 37 3.78 -18.95 13.12
C HIS A 37 5.11 -18.46 12.56
N ALA A 38 5.63 -19.14 11.54
CA ALA A 38 6.89 -18.77 10.91
C ALA A 38 6.84 -19.10 9.42
N PHE A 39 7.44 -18.22 8.62
CA PHE A 39 7.59 -18.38 7.19
C PHE A 39 8.92 -17.78 6.75
N ALA A 40 9.71 -18.53 5.98
CA ALA A 40 10.91 -18.04 5.34
C ALA A 40 11.16 -18.80 4.04
N LEU A 41 11.56 -18.07 3.00
CA LEU A 41 12.13 -18.66 1.79
C LEU A 41 13.62 -18.92 2.00
N ASP A 42 14.20 -19.73 1.12
CA ASP A 42 15.66 -19.84 1.03
C ASP A 42 16.30 -18.53 0.55
N THR A 43 17.62 -18.46 0.57
CA THR A 43 18.34 -17.23 0.24
C THR A 43 18.10 -16.79 -1.21
N ILE A 44 17.80 -15.51 -1.40
CA ILE A 44 17.65 -14.87 -2.70
C ILE A 44 18.85 -13.96 -2.88
N HIS A 45 19.65 -14.21 -3.93
CA HIS A 45 20.96 -13.56 -4.11
C HIS A 45 21.89 -13.65 -2.88
N GLY A 46 21.83 -14.78 -2.16
CA GLY A 46 22.63 -15.00 -0.94
C GLY A 46 22.12 -14.25 0.31
N VAL A 47 20.98 -13.56 0.22
CA VAL A 47 20.38 -12.79 1.32
C VAL A 47 19.10 -13.48 1.81
N ASN A 48 18.90 -13.49 3.13
CA ASN A 48 17.64 -13.92 3.73
C ASN A 48 16.67 -12.73 3.81
N TYR A 49 15.56 -12.80 3.09
CA TYR A 49 14.51 -11.78 3.13
C TYR A 49 13.54 -12.05 4.27
N LYS A 50 13.17 -11.00 5.01
CA LYS A 50 12.21 -11.10 6.11
C LYS A 50 10.79 -11.10 5.57
N PHE A 51 9.99 -12.06 6.03
CA PHE A 51 8.57 -12.14 5.75
C PHE A 51 7.74 -11.78 6.98
N THR A 52 6.65 -11.06 6.74
CA THR A 52 5.63 -10.74 7.72
C THR A 52 4.45 -11.68 7.50
N ILE A 53 3.90 -12.19 8.61
CA ILE A 53 2.64 -12.93 8.62
C ILE A 53 1.59 -12.03 9.26
N ASP A 54 0.76 -11.43 8.41
CA ASP A 54 -0.45 -10.74 8.86
C ASP A 54 -1.56 -11.78 9.06
N GLN A 55 -1.94 -11.97 10.31
CA GLN A 55 -2.95 -12.95 10.70
C GLN A 55 -4.37 -12.55 10.31
N LEU A 56 -4.62 -11.25 10.06
CA LEU A 56 -5.96 -10.76 9.74
C LEU A 56 -6.10 -10.54 8.24
N GLY A 57 -5.08 -9.93 7.63
CA GLY A 57 -4.98 -9.64 6.20
C GLY A 57 -6.23 -9.02 5.57
N PRO A 58 -6.24 -8.87 4.23
CA PRO A 58 -7.42 -8.41 3.51
C PRO A 58 -8.55 -9.45 3.56
N ASP A 59 -9.79 -9.00 3.76
CA ASP A 59 -11.00 -9.83 3.71
C ASP A 59 -11.01 -11.02 4.69
N GLY A 60 -10.24 -10.95 5.78
CA GLY A 60 -10.12 -12.01 6.79
C GLY A 60 -9.24 -13.20 6.36
N VAL A 61 -8.54 -13.08 5.23
CA VAL A 61 -7.56 -14.06 4.75
C VAL A 61 -6.17 -13.60 5.17
N GLY A 62 -5.41 -14.46 5.86
CA GLY A 62 -4.07 -14.12 6.30
C GLY A 62 -3.15 -13.76 5.12
N LEU A 63 -2.19 -12.88 5.32
CA LEU A 63 -1.28 -12.42 4.27
C LEU A 63 0.18 -12.63 4.68
N ILE A 64 0.91 -13.40 3.88
CA ILE A 64 2.34 -13.61 4.03
C ILE A 64 3.04 -12.84 2.93
N TYR A 65 3.93 -11.91 3.29
CA TYR A 65 4.63 -11.08 2.33
C TYR A 65 5.99 -10.65 2.83
N ASN A 66 6.92 -10.45 1.90
CA ASN A 66 8.21 -9.87 2.21
C ASN A 66 8.05 -8.39 2.55
N GLN A 67 8.64 -7.97 3.67
CA GLN A 67 8.54 -6.59 4.14
C GLN A 67 9.21 -5.61 3.16
N ASP A 68 10.33 -6.04 2.56
CA ASP A 68 11.00 -5.34 1.48
C ASP A 68 10.94 -6.17 0.21
N SER A 69 10.68 -5.50 -0.92
CA SER A 69 10.56 -6.15 -2.23
C SER A 69 11.89 -6.78 -2.65
N LEU A 70 11.82 -7.86 -3.40
CA LEU A 70 13.00 -8.48 -3.98
C LEU A 70 13.56 -7.59 -5.12
N PRO A 71 14.87 -7.64 -5.37
CA PRO A 71 15.50 -6.96 -6.50
C PRO A 71 14.86 -7.33 -7.82
N VAL A 72 14.85 -6.38 -8.76
CA VAL A 72 14.46 -6.66 -10.15
C VAL A 72 15.26 -7.84 -10.69
N GLY A 73 14.60 -8.75 -11.41
CA GLY A 73 15.25 -9.93 -12.00
C GLY A 73 15.36 -11.15 -11.06
N SER A 74 14.83 -11.06 -9.84
CA SER A 74 14.73 -12.20 -8.92
C SER A 74 13.85 -13.34 -9.45
N ASP A 75 13.13 -13.14 -10.56
CA ASP A 75 12.25 -14.13 -11.21
C ASP A 75 12.95 -15.45 -11.53
N THR A 76 14.25 -15.43 -11.81
CA THR A 76 15.06 -16.63 -12.10
C THR A 76 15.45 -17.44 -10.86
N ILE A 77 15.19 -16.90 -9.67
CA ILE A 77 15.40 -17.57 -8.38
C ILE A 77 14.05 -18.02 -7.83
N ILE A 78 13.06 -17.12 -7.85
CA ILE A 78 11.73 -17.41 -7.32
C ILE A 78 10.87 -18.26 -8.25
N ASP A 79 11.34 -18.65 -9.45
CA ASP A 79 10.70 -19.68 -10.27
C ASP A 79 10.83 -21.08 -9.67
N ARG A 80 11.80 -21.29 -8.76
CA ARG A 80 12.10 -22.58 -8.13
C ARG A 80 12.73 -22.42 -6.74
N ILE A 81 12.07 -21.69 -5.84
CA ILE A 81 12.62 -21.43 -4.50
C ILE A 81 12.01 -22.35 -3.44
N LEU A 82 12.82 -22.79 -2.49
CA LEU A 82 12.36 -23.58 -1.35
C LEU A 82 11.72 -22.69 -0.29
N ILE A 83 10.63 -23.18 0.32
CA ILE A 83 10.18 -22.66 1.62
C ILE A 83 11.04 -23.32 2.70
N LYS A 84 12.03 -22.58 3.21
CA LYS A 84 12.98 -23.06 4.22
C LYS A 84 12.35 -23.19 5.61
N THR A 85 11.36 -22.37 5.90
CA THR A 85 10.64 -22.41 7.17
C THR A 85 9.17 -22.20 6.90
N LEU A 86 8.36 -23.13 7.39
CA LEU A 86 6.91 -23.00 7.50
C LEU A 86 6.52 -23.75 8.78
N THR A 87 6.05 -23.03 9.79
CA THR A 87 5.71 -23.65 11.08
C THR A 87 4.24 -23.41 11.41
N THR A 88 3.53 -24.49 11.74
CA THR A 88 2.16 -24.52 12.29
C THR A 88 2.17 -25.36 13.56
N THR A 89 1.13 -25.28 14.39
CA THR A 89 1.09 -26.01 15.67
C THR A 89 1.00 -27.53 15.46
N SER A 90 0.16 -28.03 14.54
CA SER A 90 0.06 -29.46 14.16
C SER A 90 -0.84 -29.71 12.94
N GLY A 91 -0.97 -28.71 12.06
CA GLY A 91 -1.99 -28.69 11.00
C GLY A 91 -1.54 -29.22 9.63
N ILE A 92 -2.48 -29.73 8.83
CA ILE A 92 -2.25 -30.07 7.41
C ILE A 92 -2.37 -28.79 6.57
N ILE A 93 -1.52 -28.62 5.57
CA ILE A 93 -1.59 -27.49 4.64
C ILE A 93 -2.03 -27.99 3.27
N THR A 94 -3.08 -27.39 2.72
CA THR A 94 -3.58 -27.67 1.38
C THR A 94 -3.50 -26.43 0.48
N ALA A 95 -3.49 -26.65 -0.83
CA ALA A 95 -3.61 -25.62 -1.85
C ALA A 95 -4.63 -26.06 -2.91
N LYS A 96 -5.17 -25.12 -3.69
CA LYS A 96 -6.08 -25.47 -4.78
C LYS A 96 -5.31 -25.92 -6.02
N ASN A 97 -5.68 -27.05 -6.61
CA ASN A 97 -5.18 -27.47 -7.92
C ASN A 97 -5.84 -26.67 -9.07
N ALA A 98 -5.49 -27.00 -10.31
CA ALA A 98 -6.03 -26.33 -11.50
C ALA A 98 -7.57 -26.45 -11.62
N GLU A 99 -8.13 -27.53 -11.07
CA GLU A 99 -9.56 -27.83 -11.03
C GLU A 99 -10.29 -27.22 -9.82
N GLY A 100 -9.59 -26.51 -8.93
CA GLY A 100 -10.17 -25.86 -7.74
C GLY A 100 -10.43 -26.79 -6.55
N GLN A 101 -9.87 -28.00 -6.56
CA GLN A 101 -9.92 -28.97 -5.48
C GLN A 101 -8.74 -28.77 -4.51
N ASP A 102 -8.96 -29.03 -3.22
CA ASP A 102 -7.87 -28.97 -2.23
C ASP A 102 -6.94 -30.18 -2.40
N THR A 103 -5.64 -29.93 -2.55
CA THR A 103 -4.57 -30.93 -2.59
C THR A 103 -3.53 -30.63 -1.53
N LEU A 104 -2.78 -31.64 -1.08
CA LEU A 104 -1.71 -31.45 -0.10
C LEU A 104 -0.66 -30.46 -0.66
N PHE A 105 -0.35 -29.43 0.11
CA PHE A 105 0.65 -28.45 -0.26
C PHE A 105 2.04 -29.00 0.09
N ASN A 106 2.78 -29.46 -0.92
CA ASN A 106 4.14 -29.93 -0.75
C ASN A 106 5.12 -28.75 -0.72
N TYR A 107 5.40 -28.22 0.47
CA TYR A 107 6.40 -27.17 0.67
C TYR A 107 7.82 -27.68 0.93
N SER A 108 8.05 -29.00 0.84
CA SER A 108 9.39 -29.60 0.93
C SER A 108 10.17 -29.54 -0.39
N ASP A 109 9.47 -29.28 -1.50
CA ASP A 109 10.05 -29.04 -2.81
C ASP A 109 10.04 -27.54 -3.16
N SER A 110 10.74 -27.20 -4.22
CA SER A 110 10.77 -25.86 -4.80
C SER A 110 9.41 -25.44 -5.35
N ILE A 111 9.11 -24.15 -5.21
CA ILE A 111 7.84 -23.54 -5.61
C ILE A 111 8.12 -22.35 -6.52
N ASP A 112 7.26 -22.19 -7.53
CA ASP A 112 7.25 -21.02 -8.40
C ASP A 112 6.37 -19.91 -7.80
N PHE A 113 6.98 -18.79 -7.43
CA PHE A 113 6.32 -17.61 -6.88
C PHE A 113 6.28 -16.40 -7.84
N ARG A 114 6.79 -16.51 -9.08
CA ARG A 114 6.84 -15.39 -10.04
C ARG A 114 5.49 -14.73 -10.28
N GLY A 115 4.43 -15.54 -10.30
CA GLY A 115 3.07 -15.07 -10.56
C GLY A 115 2.36 -14.45 -9.36
N THR A 116 2.95 -14.46 -8.15
CA THR A 116 2.20 -14.10 -6.94
C THR A 116 1.86 -12.61 -6.82
N MET A 117 2.50 -11.74 -7.59
CA MET A 117 2.12 -10.33 -7.68
C MET A 117 0.86 -10.09 -8.51
N GLN A 118 0.57 -10.97 -9.49
CA GLN A 118 -0.62 -10.87 -10.34
C GLN A 118 -1.74 -11.79 -9.88
N LYS A 119 -1.39 -13.03 -9.54
CA LYS A 119 -2.27 -14.07 -9.02
C LYS A 119 -1.67 -14.63 -7.73
N PRO A 120 -2.04 -14.07 -6.57
CA PRO A 120 -1.49 -14.51 -5.30
C PRO A 120 -1.73 -16.00 -5.04
N MET A 121 -0.73 -16.68 -4.48
CA MET A 121 -0.83 -18.10 -4.13
C MET A 121 -1.66 -18.25 -2.87
N ARG A 122 -2.70 -19.08 -2.91
CA ARG A 122 -3.52 -19.39 -1.73
C ARG A 122 -3.20 -20.77 -1.18
N ILE A 123 -2.96 -20.82 0.12
CA ILE A 123 -2.86 -22.04 0.91
C ILE A 123 -3.90 -22.01 2.03
N LYS A 124 -4.27 -23.18 2.52
CA LYS A 124 -5.20 -23.35 3.63
C LYS A 124 -4.58 -24.25 4.66
N VAL A 125 -4.53 -23.78 5.89
CA VAL A 125 -4.10 -24.57 7.04
C VAL A 125 -5.35 -25.15 7.70
N TRP A 126 -5.31 -26.44 7.96
CA TRP A 126 -6.29 -27.18 8.75
C TRP A 126 -5.70 -27.39 10.13
N ALA A 127 -6.44 -27.05 11.18
CA ALA A 127 -6.05 -27.35 12.55
C ALA A 127 -5.96 -28.87 12.78
N ALA A 128 -5.30 -29.28 13.86
CA ALA A 128 -5.13 -30.70 14.17
C ALA A 128 -6.47 -31.42 14.41
N ASP A 129 -7.47 -30.69 14.88
CA ASP A 129 -8.84 -31.19 15.07
C ASP A 129 -9.64 -31.33 13.77
N MET A 130 -9.11 -30.86 12.64
CA MET A 130 -9.74 -30.84 11.32
C MET A 130 -11.07 -30.06 11.24
N GLN A 131 -11.43 -29.30 12.28
CA GLN A 131 -12.65 -28.51 12.35
C GLN A 131 -12.41 -27.05 11.97
N TYR A 132 -11.27 -26.50 12.38
CA TYR A 132 -10.90 -25.12 12.07
C TYR A 132 -9.94 -25.04 10.89
N THR A 133 -10.13 -24.02 10.07
CA THR A 133 -9.22 -23.73 8.95
C THR A 133 -8.89 -22.26 8.89
N LYS A 134 -7.75 -21.95 8.28
CA LYS A 134 -7.38 -20.58 7.95
C LYS A 134 -6.69 -20.52 6.60
N GLU A 135 -7.20 -19.64 5.74
CA GLU A 135 -6.58 -19.37 4.45
C GLU A 135 -5.50 -18.31 4.59
N TYR A 136 -4.43 -18.48 3.82
CA TYR A 136 -3.36 -17.52 3.65
C TYR A 136 -3.10 -17.25 2.18
N THR A 137 -2.85 -15.99 1.88
CA THR A 137 -2.30 -15.54 0.61
C THR A 137 -0.80 -15.31 0.78
N ILE A 138 0.02 -15.97 -0.04
CA ILE A 138 1.46 -15.72 -0.12
C ILE A 138 1.72 -14.78 -1.31
N SER A 139 2.35 -13.65 -1.02
CA SER A 139 2.70 -12.60 -1.98
C SER A 139 4.19 -12.31 -1.89
N VAL A 140 4.96 -12.82 -2.85
CA VAL A 140 6.38 -12.52 -3.01
C VAL A 140 6.51 -11.33 -3.95
N ARG A 141 6.85 -10.17 -3.40
CA ARG A 141 6.89 -8.90 -4.11
C ARG A 141 8.27 -8.65 -4.66
N VAL A 142 8.35 -8.21 -5.92
CA VAL A 142 9.57 -7.87 -6.64
C VAL A 142 9.45 -6.43 -7.11
N HIS A 143 10.54 -5.67 -7.11
CA HIS A 143 10.58 -4.38 -7.77
C HIS A 143 10.26 -4.53 -9.26
N GLN A 144 9.44 -3.63 -9.82
CA GLN A 144 9.05 -3.66 -11.23
C GLN A 144 9.95 -2.79 -12.11
N GLN A 145 10.58 -1.78 -11.51
CA GLN A 145 11.43 -0.83 -12.21
C GLN A 145 12.86 -1.03 -11.73
N ASP A 146 13.79 -1.07 -12.67
CA ASP A 146 15.21 -1.06 -12.39
C ASP A 146 15.56 0.29 -11.72
N PRO A 147 16.02 0.31 -10.46
CA PRO A 147 16.37 1.56 -9.79
C PRO A 147 17.43 2.35 -10.56
N ASP A 148 18.31 1.68 -11.29
CA ASP A 148 19.40 2.30 -12.07
C ASP A 148 18.95 2.77 -13.45
N SER A 149 17.69 2.52 -13.83
CA SER A 149 17.11 3.10 -15.06
C SER A 149 16.84 4.61 -14.94
N MET A 150 16.71 5.13 -13.72
CA MET A 150 16.46 6.56 -13.47
C MET A 150 17.74 7.37 -13.60
N ASN A 151 18.02 7.84 -14.82
CA ASN A 151 19.19 8.64 -15.13
C ASN A 151 18.87 10.13 -15.11
N TRP A 152 19.54 10.88 -14.23
CA TRP A 152 19.48 12.34 -14.23
C TRP A 152 20.28 12.89 -15.41
N THR A 153 19.58 13.49 -16.38
CA THR A 153 20.21 14.17 -17.50
C THR A 153 20.05 15.68 -17.35
N LYS A 154 21.15 16.42 -17.51
CA LYS A 154 21.09 17.88 -17.58
C LYS A 154 20.34 18.28 -18.86
N MET A 155 19.16 18.89 -18.70
CA MET A 155 18.30 19.24 -19.84
C MET A 155 18.77 20.50 -20.57
N THR A 156 19.24 21.50 -19.82
CA THR A 156 19.73 22.78 -20.38
C THR A 156 20.74 23.41 -19.43
N ASP A 157 21.58 24.30 -19.97
CA ASP A 157 22.44 25.18 -19.17
C ASP A 157 21.63 26.34 -18.59
N ASN A 158 22.26 27.25 -17.84
CA ASN A 158 21.57 28.41 -17.27
C ASN A 158 20.88 29.22 -18.37
N PHE A 159 19.55 29.15 -18.42
CA PHE A 159 18.72 29.84 -19.41
C PHE A 159 18.36 31.27 -19.00
N ALA A 160 18.63 31.65 -17.75
CA ALA A 160 18.31 32.95 -17.20
C ALA A 160 19.22 33.29 -16.01
N ASN A 161 19.39 34.60 -15.77
CA ASN A 161 20.03 35.14 -14.57
C ASN A 161 18.95 35.71 -13.66
N TYR A 162 18.68 35.03 -12.56
CA TYR A 162 17.73 35.44 -11.52
C TYR A 162 18.36 35.24 -10.15
N SER A 163 17.83 35.94 -9.15
CA SER A 163 18.25 35.82 -7.75
C SER A 163 17.04 35.64 -6.85
N GLY A 164 17.16 34.80 -5.83
CA GLY A 164 16.09 34.57 -4.86
C GLY A 164 15.34 33.28 -5.10
N TYR A 165 14.13 33.19 -4.56
CA TYR A 165 13.33 31.98 -4.62
C TYR A 165 12.70 31.80 -6.01
N GLN A 166 12.79 30.58 -6.56
CA GLN A 166 12.05 30.17 -7.74
C GLN A 166 10.95 29.17 -7.40
N LYS A 167 9.95 29.07 -8.27
CA LYS A 167 8.94 28.01 -8.21
C LYS A 167 8.71 27.41 -9.59
N SER A 168 8.92 26.10 -9.69
CA SER A 168 8.54 25.32 -10.86
C SER A 168 7.12 24.77 -10.72
N VAL A 169 6.34 24.84 -11.79
CA VAL A 169 4.97 24.31 -11.84
C VAL A 169 4.64 23.84 -13.26
N THR A 170 3.74 22.87 -13.37
CA THR A 170 3.17 22.42 -14.65
C THR A 170 1.84 23.11 -14.90
N LEU A 171 1.67 23.73 -16.06
CA LEU A 171 0.37 24.22 -16.52
C LEU A 171 0.00 23.47 -17.80
N ASN A 172 -1.03 22.64 -17.71
CA ASN A 172 -1.33 21.63 -18.73
C ASN A 172 -0.09 20.74 -18.94
N GLU A 173 0.49 20.75 -20.14
CA GLU A 173 1.70 20.01 -20.44
C GLU A 173 2.97 20.85 -20.26
N ASP A 174 2.88 22.16 -20.14
CA ASP A 174 4.04 23.04 -20.15
C ASP A 174 4.68 23.19 -18.77
N LEU A 175 6.00 23.40 -18.74
CA LEU A 175 6.73 23.75 -17.54
C LEU A 175 6.84 25.27 -17.44
N LEU A 176 6.49 25.82 -16.29
CA LEU A 176 6.75 27.22 -15.95
C LEU A 176 7.66 27.30 -14.73
N ILE A 177 8.64 28.18 -14.79
CA ILE A 177 9.50 28.55 -13.66
C ILE A 177 9.28 30.03 -13.37
N TYR A 178 8.59 30.32 -12.27
CA TYR A 178 8.43 31.67 -11.75
C TYR A 178 9.68 32.08 -10.98
N THR A 179 10.22 33.24 -11.32
CA THR A 179 11.41 33.82 -10.66
C THR A 179 11.10 35.12 -9.92
N SER A 180 9.98 35.76 -10.25
CA SER A 180 9.43 36.93 -9.57
C SER A 180 7.91 37.00 -9.77
N ASN A 181 7.27 38.03 -9.23
CA ASN A 181 5.87 38.36 -9.51
C ASN A 181 5.65 38.94 -10.93
N THR A 182 6.72 39.25 -11.65
CA THR A 182 6.69 39.87 -12.99
C THR A 182 7.34 39.03 -14.09
N THR A 183 8.01 37.93 -13.74
CA THR A 183 8.79 37.12 -14.70
C THR A 183 8.70 35.63 -14.40
N ALA A 184 8.33 34.88 -15.43
CA ALA A 184 8.48 33.44 -15.49
C ALA A 184 9.22 33.03 -16.77
N TYR A 185 9.59 31.76 -16.83
CA TYR A 185 10.14 31.12 -18.02
C TYR A 185 9.31 29.89 -18.33
N GLN A 186 8.94 29.72 -19.60
CA GLN A 186 8.11 28.62 -20.07
C GLN A 186 8.92 27.67 -20.95
N SER A 187 8.70 26.38 -20.78
CA SER A 187 9.19 25.34 -21.67
C SER A 187 8.02 24.48 -22.12
N SER A 188 7.77 24.51 -23.42
CA SER A 188 6.71 23.76 -24.09
C SER A 188 7.29 22.67 -24.98
N GLY A 189 6.45 21.73 -25.41
CA GLY A 189 6.84 20.66 -26.34
C GLY A 189 6.55 19.25 -25.82
N ASP A 190 7.01 18.26 -26.57
CA ASP A 190 6.91 16.86 -26.19
C ASP A 190 7.85 16.49 -25.03
N VAL A 191 7.76 15.26 -24.54
CA VAL A 191 8.57 14.76 -23.42
C VAL A 191 10.08 14.82 -23.68
N ILE A 192 10.51 14.86 -24.94
CA ILE A 192 11.93 14.83 -25.34
C ILE A 192 12.52 16.25 -25.38
N SER A 193 11.72 17.22 -25.83
CA SER A 193 12.11 18.62 -26.00
C SER A 193 11.89 19.48 -24.74
N LYS A 194 10.92 19.11 -23.91
CA LYS A 194 10.56 19.84 -22.69
C LYS A 194 11.72 19.97 -21.72
N GLY A 195 11.93 21.18 -21.19
CA GLY A 195 13.02 21.53 -20.29
C GLY A 195 14.35 21.85 -20.98
N ARG A 196 14.47 21.67 -22.30
CA ARG A 196 15.71 21.96 -23.05
C ARG A 196 15.81 23.41 -23.54
N SER A 197 14.66 24.05 -23.79
CA SER A 197 14.56 25.43 -24.23
C SER A 197 13.55 26.19 -23.38
N TRP A 198 13.83 27.46 -23.10
CA TRP A 198 13.03 28.31 -22.22
C TRP A 198 12.77 29.66 -22.87
N THR A 199 11.51 30.10 -22.86
CA THR A 199 11.09 31.42 -23.33
C THR A 199 10.65 32.28 -22.14
N PRO A 200 11.08 33.55 -22.06
CA PRO A 200 10.62 34.44 -21.00
C PRO A 200 9.13 34.77 -21.18
N VAL A 201 8.42 34.83 -20.06
CA VAL A 201 7.00 35.17 -19.97
C VAL A 201 6.84 36.34 -18.99
N SER A 202 6.25 37.43 -19.47
CA SER A 202 5.92 38.59 -18.65
C SER A 202 4.67 38.31 -17.82
N ILE A 203 4.78 38.45 -16.50
CA ILE A 203 3.70 38.19 -15.56
C ILE A 203 3.02 39.51 -15.19
N THR A 204 1.68 39.49 -15.14
CA THR A 204 0.85 40.62 -14.73
C THR A 204 -0.22 40.18 -13.73
N GLY A 205 -0.61 41.08 -12.82
CA GLY A 205 -1.70 40.84 -11.87
C GLY A 205 -1.32 40.13 -10.56
N LEU A 206 -0.07 39.70 -10.39
CA LEU A 206 0.45 39.26 -9.09
C LEU A 206 0.98 40.46 -8.27
N PRO A 207 0.68 40.55 -6.96
CA PRO A 207 1.19 41.59 -6.09
C PRO A 207 2.67 41.37 -5.73
N ASP A 208 3.35 42.43 -5.29
CA ASP A 208 4.77 42.38 -4.89
C ASP A 208 5.03 41.45 -3.70
N ASN A 209 4.04 41.27 -2.82
CA ASN A 209 4.15 40.41 -1.63
C ASN A 209 3.74 38.95 -1.90
N ILE A 210 3.59 38.53 -3.16
CA ILE A 210 3.21 37.16 -3.49
C ILE A 210 4.26 36.16 -3.00
N LYS A 211 3.80 35.05 -2.41
CA LYS A 211 4.68 33.93 -2.04
C LYS A 211 4.78 32.98 -3.22
N LEU A 212 5.85 33.05 -4.01
CA LEU A 212 6.03 32.15 -5.17
C LEU A 212 5.93 30.67 -4.81
N SER A 213 6.39 30.28 -3.62
CA SER A 213 6.28 28.90 -3.11
C SER A 213 4.83 28.39 -3.06
N SER A 214 3.85 29.28 -2.91
CA SER A 214 2.42 28.97 -2.85
C SER A 214 1.80 28.63 -4.21
N ILE A 215 2.50 28.85 -5.32
CA ILE A 215 1.94 28.55 -6.64
C ILE A 215 1.71 27.03 -6.76
N ILE A 216 0.47 26.66 -7.06
CA ILE A 216 0.05 25.28 -7.27
C ILE A 216 -0.79 25.16 -8.55
N SER A 217 -0.70 23.98 -9.18
CA SER A 217 -1.50 23.63 -10.35
C SER A 217 -2.72 22.83 -9.93
N PHE A 218 -3.90 23.24 -10.39
CA PHE A 218 -5.14 22.51 -10.16
C PHE A 218 -6.14 22.78 -11.29
N GLY A 219 -6.74 21.71 -11.84
CA GLY A 219 -7.80 21.84 -12.85
C GLY A 219 -7.40 22.63 -14.10
N GLY A 220 -6.15 22.50 -14.57
CA GLY A 220 -5.64 23.23 -15.74
C GLY A 220 -5.43 24.73 -15.50
N LYS A 221 -5.38 25.16 -14.22
CA LYS A 221 -5.11 26.55 -13.82
C LYS A 221 -4.03 26.57 -12.75
N LEU A 222 -3.42 27.74 -12.58
CA LEU A 222 -2.50 28.02 -11.49
C LEU A 222 -3.20 28.87 -10.44
N TYR A 223 -2.89 28.58 -9.18
CA TYR A 223 -3.37 29.33 -8.02
C TYR A 223 -2.19 29.72 -7.14
N ALA A 224 -2.26 30.90 -6.53
CA ALA A 224 -1.22 31.41 -5.64
C ALA A 224 -1.86 32.25 -4.53
N THR A 225 -1.16 32.42 -3.41
CA THR A 225 -1.60 33.32 -2.34
C THR A 225 -0.41 34.08 -1.73
N ASN A 226 -0.65 35.33 -1.32
CA ASN A 226 0.29 36.10 -0.49
C ASN A 226 0.06 35.86 1.02
N GLY A 227 -0.92 35.04 1.38
CA GLY A 227 -1.38 34.82 2.76
C GLY A 227 -2.61 35.64 3.13
N GLU A 228 -3.09 36.50 2.24
CA GLU A 228 -4.27 37.34 2.44
C GLU A 228 -5.30 37.14 1.34
N SER A 229 -4.86 37.10 0.08
CA SER A 229 -5.72 36.90 -1.08
C SER A 229 -5.15 35.83 -1.99
N ALA A 230 -6.05 35.00 -2.52
CA ALA A 230 -5.75 34.05 -3.57
C ALA A 230 -5.88 34.70 -4.95
N TYR A 231 -5.02 34.25 -5.85
CA TYR A 231 -4.94 34.64 -7.25
C TYR A 231 -5.04 33.40 -8.13
N VAL A 232 -5.55 33.56 -9.34
CA VAL A 232 -5.73 32.49 -10.32
C VAL A 232 -5.25 32.93 -11.71
N SER A 233 -4.63 32.01 -12.44
CA SER A 233 -4.25 32.20 -13.83
C SER A 233 -4.59 30.96 -14.67
N SER A 234 -5.11 31.17 -15.87
CA SER A 234 -5.39 30.09 -16.85
C SER A 234 -4.28 29.90 -17.88
N ASP A 235 -3.41 30.89 -18.05
CA ASP A 235 -2.34 30.92 -19.06
C ASP A 235 -0.94 30.99 -18.43
N GLY A 236 -0.86 31.17 -17.12
CA GLY A 236 0.38 31.35 -16.38
C GLY A 236 0.97 32.76 -16.47
N ALA A 237 0.44 33.66 -17.31
CA ALA A 237 0.97 34.99 -17.55
C ALA A 237 0.09 36.08 -16.90
N LEU A 238 -1.22 36.01 -17.10
CA LEU A 238 -2.19 36.95 -16.53
C LEU A 238 -2.83 36.34 -15.29
N TRP A 239 -2.67 37.02 -14.16
CA TRP A 239 -3.24 36.63 -12.89
C TRP A 239 -4.39 37.56 -12.49
N ASN A 240 -5.45 36.97 -11.98
CA ASN A 240 -6.62 37.68 -11.47
C ASN A 240 -6.89 37.28 -10.04
N VAL A 241 -7.59 38.12 -9.29
CA VAL A 241 -8.07 37.78 -7.94
C VAL A 241 -9.03 36.59 -8.05
N ALA A 242 -8.76 35.52 -7.29
CA ALA A 242 -9.62 34.34 -7.24
C ALA A 242 -10.84 34.61 -6.34
N THR A 243 -11.85 35.28 -6.90
CA THR A 243 -13.03 35.75 -6.16
C THR A 243 -13.68 34.66 -5.33
N ASP A 244 -13.82 33.44 -5.87
CA ASP A 244 -14.43 32.31 -5.15
C ASP A 244 -13.67 31.88 -3.90
N LEU A 245 -12.33 31.91 -3.93
CA LEU A 245 -11.48 31.53 -2.79
C LEU A 245 -11.41 32.64 -1.74
N ASN A 246 -11.57 33.89 -2.16
CA ASN A 246 -11.50 35.06 -1.28
C ASN A 246 -12.84 35.44 -0.64
N LYS A 247 -13.93 34.69 -0.90
CA LYS A 247 -15.27 34.99 -0.37
C LYS A 247 -15.34 35.01 1.16
N ASN A 248 -14.58 34.14 1.81
CA ASN A 248 -14.78 33.79 3.22
C ASN A 248 -13.66 34.28 4.16
N GLY A 249 -12.73 35.11 3.69
CA GLY A 249 -11.67 35.68 4.51
C GLY A 249 -10.28 35.57 3.89
N LYS A 250 -9.25 35.71 4.72
CA LYS A 250 -7.85 35.66 4.30
C LYS A 250 -7.44 34.25 3.92
N VAL A 251 -6.92 34.06 2.70
CA VAL A 251 -6.45 32.74 2.24
C VAL A 251 -4.97 32.58 2.61
N GLU A 252 -4.66 31.94 3.73
CA GLU A 252 -3.28 31.81 4.23
C GLU A 252 -2.45 30.77 3.47
N MET A 253 -3.11 29.69 3.05
CA MET A 253 -2.48 28.54 2.42
C MET A 253 -3.42 27.91 1.39
N LEU A 254 -2.84 27.36 0.32
CA LEU A 254 -3.56 26.58 -0.68
C LEU A 254 -3.11 25.12 -0.62
N ILE A 255 -4.06 24.20 -0.66
CA ILE A 255 -3.82 22.75 -0.74
C ILE A 255 -4.61 22.22 -1.93
N ALA A 256 -3.93 21.44 -2.77
CA ALA A 256 -4.57 20.70 -3.85
C ALA A 256 -4.24 19.21 -3.73
N PRO A 257 -5.19 18.32 -4.08
CA PRO A 257 -4.94 16.89 -4.17
C PRO A 257 -3.92 16.63 -5.28
N PHE A 258 -3.19 15.53 -5.15
CA PHE A 258 -2.39 15.03 -6.25
C PHE A 258 -3.29 14.76 -7.47
N PRO A 259 -2.80 14.98 -8.70
CA PRO A 259 -3.50 14.57 -9.90
C PRO A 259 -3.91 13.10 -9.80
N LYS A 260 -5.06 12.75 -10.36
CA LYS A 260 -5.54 11.37 -10.39
C LYS A 260 -4.47 10.48 -11.05
N ASN A 261 -3.85 9.64 -10.24
CA ASN A 261 -2.93 8.59 -10.64
C ASN A 261 -3.53 7.23 -10.26
N GLU A 262 -3.10 6.15 -10.91
CA GLU A 262 -3.69 4.81 -10.76
C GLU A 262 -3.70 4.29 -9.31
N GLY A 263 -2.90 4.88 -8.42
CA GLY A 263 -2.85 4.55 -6.99
C GLY A 263 -3.70 5.44 -6.06
N ASN A 264 -4.34 6.51 -6.53
CA ASN A 264 -5.11 7.41 -5.67
C ASN A 264 -6.62 7.23 -5.92
N LEU A 265 -7.24 6.40 -5.08
CA LEU A 265 -8.64 5.95 -5.17
C LEU A 265 -9.66 7.00 -4.68
N LEU A 266 -9.20 8.10 -4.10
CA LEU A 266 -10.09 9.15 -3.60
C LEU A 266 -10.25 10.23 -4.69
N GLY A 267 -11.41 10.24 -5.34
CA GLY A 267 -11.84 11.25 -6.31
C GLY A 267 -12.09 12.63 -5.68
N ILE A 268 -11.25 13.06 -4.75
CA ILE A 268 -11.30 14.40 -4.17
C ILE A 268 -10.83 15.37 -5.25
N SER A 269 -11.78 16.11 -5.81
CA SER A 269 -11.55 17.16 -6.81
C SER A 269 -11.86 18.51 -6.20
N GLY A 270 -10.91 19.10 -5.48
CA GLY A 270 -11.08 20.44 -4.93
C GLY A 270 -9.76 21.06 -4.52
N ILE A 271 -9.65 22.38 -4.66
CA ILE A 271 -8.61 23.18 -4.03
C ILE A 271 -9.19 23.72 -2.71
N ALA A 272 -8.46 23.56 -1.61
CA ALA A 272 -8.85 24.08 -0.31
C ALA A 272 -7.95 25.26 0.07
N GLY A 273 -8.55 26.32 0.58
CA GLY A 273 -7.85 27.42 1.23
C GLY A 273 -7.95 27.27 2.75
N ILE A 274 -6.84 27.35 3.48
CA ILE A 274 -6.90 27.53 4.93
C ILE A 274 -7.21 28.99 5.19
N ILE A 275 -8.35 29.25 5.83
CA ILE A 275 -8.83 30.59 6.13
C ILE A 275 -8.67 30.83 7.62
N ASN A 276 -7.91 31.86 7.96
CA ASN A 276 -7.83 32.35 9.33
C ASN A 276 -8.80 33.52 9.48
N ASN A 277 -9.93 33.24 10.10
CA ASN A 277 -10.80 34.27 10.64
C ASN A 277 -10.21 34.62 12.01
N GLY A 278 -9.26 35.56 12.04
CA GLY A 278 -8.55 35.93 13.27
C GLY A 278 -9.50 36.03 14.47
N ASP A 279 -9.00 35.67 15.67
CA ASP A 279 -9.75 35.52 16.91
C ASP A 279 -10.99 36.41 16.96
N GLN A 280 -12.17 35.78 16.99
CA GLN A 280 -13.39 36.48 17.37
C GLN A 280 -13.24 36.86 18.86
N SER A 281 -12.64 38.02 19.11
CA SER A 281 -12.74 38.71 20.39
C SER A 281 -14.10 39.36 20.54
#